data_AF-H1PS84-F1
#
_entry.id   AF-H1PS84-F1
#
_cell.length_a   1.000
_cell.length_b   1.000
_cell.length_c   1.000
_cell.angle_alpha   90.00
_cell.angle_beta   90.00
_cell.angle_gamma   90.00
#
_symmetry.space_group_name_H-M   'P 1'
#
loop_
_entity.id
_entity.type
_entity.pdbx_description
1 polymer ?
#
loop_
_entity_poly.entity_id
_entity_poly.type
_entity_poly.pdbx_seq_one_letter_code
_entity_poly.pdbx_strand_id
1 'polypeptide(L)'
;MIRGTTPSIVFSTDLKTEDIFECHLIIKSKNVELIKKKSSMKFKDNCIICDLTKEDTLLFQQNGDGKERIPKPEAVFFQLYVTLKDGTVCATKIMKSVVNALLEVEE
;
A
#
# COMPACT_ATOMS: atom_id res chain seq x y z
N MET A 1 -10.75 -17.98 -15.08
CA MET A 1 -9.85 -17.77 -13.92
C MET A 1 -8.93 -16.60 -14.20
N ILE A 2 -9.31 -15.40 -13.76
CA ILE A 2 -8.52 -14.18 -13.96
C ILE A 2 -7.39 -14.16 -12.90
N ARG A 3 -6.13 -14.33 -13.32
CA ARG A 3 -4.96 -14.08 -12.45
C ARG A 3 -4.75 -12.56 -12.36
N GLY A 4 -5.52 -11.89 -11.51
CA GLY A 4 -5.14 -10.57 -11.02
C GLY A 4 -3.97 -10.73 -10.07
N THR A 5 -2.83 -10.10 -10.33
CA THR A 5 -1.77 -9.99 -9.32
C THR A 5 -2.29 -9.10 -8.20
N THR A 6 -2.39 -9.64 -6.99
CA THR A 6 -2.59 -8.87 -5.76
C THR A 6 -1.61 -7.69 -5.78
N PRO A 7 -2.05 -6.42 -5.85
CA PRO A 7 -1.14 -5.31 -6.01
C PRO A 7 -0.26 -5.18 -4.77
N SER A 8 1.05 -5.19 -4.95
CA SER A 8 2.02 -5.07 -3.87
C SER A 8 2.66 -3.68 -3.88
N ILE A 9 2.80 -3.09 -2.69
CA ILE A 9 3.63 -1.90 -2.49
C ILE A 9 4.98 -2.37 -2.00
N VAL A 10 6.04 -1.94 -2.69
CA VAL A 10 7.42 -2.35 -2.40
C VAL A 10 8.23 -1.13 -2.02
N PHE A 11 8.85 -1.17 -0.83
CA PHE A 11 9.82 -0.18 -0.38
C PHE A 11 11.20 -0.82 -0.34
N SER A 12 12.14 -0.31 -1.14
CA SER A 12 13.55 -0.65 -1.00
C SER A 12 14.14 0.06 0.22
N THR A 13 14.99 -0.62 0.97
CA THR A 13 15.59 -0.10 2.19
C THR A 13 17.00 -0.63 2.39
N ASP A 14 17.90 0.22 2.88
CA ASP A 14 19.24 -0.21 3.31
C ASP A 14 19.24 -0.73 4.75
N LEU A 15 18.07 -0.78 5.39
CA LEU A 15 17.90 -1.32 6.73
C LEU A 15 18.02 -2.84 6.72
N LYS A 16 18.75 -3.38 7.69
CA LYS A 16 18.74 -4.81 7.95
C LYS A 16 17.37 -5.20 8.52
N THR A 17 16.68 -6.10 7.84
CA THR A 17 15.30 -6.48 8.19
C THR A 17 15.19 -7.12 9.57
N GLU A 18 16.27 -7.76 10.04
CA GLU A 18 16.37 -8.36 11.38
C GLU A 18 16.36 -7.32 12.51
N ASP A 19 16.78 -6.09 12.24
CA ASP A 19 16.84 -4.99 13.20
C ASP A 19 15.50 -4.23 13.30
N ILE A 20 14.58 -4.49 12.37
CA ILE A 20 13.25 -3.91 12.39
C ILE A 20 12.45 -4.53 13.54
N PHE A 21 12.10 -3.72 14.53
CA PHE A 21 11.20 -4.09 15.61
C PHE A 21 9.75 -4.00 15.15
N GLU A 22 9.35 -2.83 14.66
CA GLU A 22 7.98 -2.54 14.22
C GLU A 22 7.98 -1.86 12.84
N CYS A 23 6.90 -2.04 12.09
CA CYS A 23 6.74 -1.47 10.77
C CYS A 23 5.26 -1.14 10.53
N HIS A 24 4.99 0.07 10.04
CA HIS A 24 3.65 0.56 9.74
C HIS A 24 3.64 1.21 8.36
N LEU A 25 2.80 0.71 7.46
CA LEU A 25 2.48 1.37 6.20
C LEU A 25 1.12 2.04 6.35
N ILE A 26 1.10 3.35 6.20
CA ILE A 26 -0.10 4.16 6.19
C ILE A 26 -0.46 4.45 4.74
N ILE A 27 -1.69 4.12 4.36
CA ILE A 27 -2.29 4.40 3.06
C ILE A 27 -3.53 5.24 3.31
N LYS A 28 -3.51 6.50 2.86
CA LYS A 28 -4.54 7.47 3.21
C LYS A 28 -5.07 8.22 2.01
N SER A 29 -6.37 8.43 1.97
CA SER A 29 -7.05 9.31 1.03
C SER A 29 -7.88 10.35 1.80
N LYS A 30 -8.81 11.06 1.13
CA LYS A 30 -9.64 12.06 1.82
C LYS A 30 -10.56 11.40 2.86
N ASN A 31 -11.10 10.24 2.53
CA ASN A 31 -12.15 9.59 3.32
C ASN A 31 -11.71 8.24 3.94
N VAL A 32 -10.54 7.73 3.56
CA VAL A 32 -10.08 6.38 3.92
C VAL A 32 -8.70 6.46 4.54
N GLU A 33 -8.50 5.69 5.61
CA GLU A 33 -7.18 5.46 6.20
C GLU A 33 -7.01 3.96 6.47
N LEU A 34 -5.96 3.39 5.89
CA LEU A 34 -5.58 1.99 6.04
C LEU A 34 -4.18 1.94 6.65
N ILE A 35 -4.03 1.16 7.73
CA ILE A 35 -2.75 0.94 8.40
C ILE A 35 -2.41 -0.54 8.32
N LYS A 36 -1.35 -0.87 7.58
CA LYS A 36 -0.77 -2.21 7.51
C LYS A 36 0.36 -2.32 8.51
N LYS A 37 0.31 -3.32 9.38
CA LYS A 37 1.34 -3.60 10.38
C LYS A 37 2.39 -4.54 9.83
N LYS A 38 3.53 -4.65 10.52
CA LYS A 38 4.63 -5.57 10.23
C LYS A 38 4.17 -7.01 9.94
N SER A 39 3.16 -7.51 10.66
CA SER A 39 2.60 -8.86 10.47
C SER A 39 1.95 -9.07 9.10
N SER A 40 1.58 -8.00 8.41
CA SER A 40 1.01 -8.01 7.05
C SER A 40 2.06 -7.72 5.97
N MET A 41 3.35 -7.76 6.30
CA MET A 41 4.44 -7.44 5.39
C MET A 41 5.41 -8.61 5.25
N LYS A 42 6.05 -8.68 4.10
CA LYS A 42 7.13 -9.61 3.79
C LYS A 42 8.44 -8.82 3.68
N PHE A 43 9.51 -9.38 4.22
CA PHE A 43 10.84 -8.79 4.23
C PHE A 43 11.75 -9.71 3.42
N LYS A 44 12.27 -9.22 2.30
CA LYS A 44 13.08 -10.03 1.39
C LYS A 44 14.00 -9.14 0.56
N ASP A 45 15.26 -9.50 0.37
CA ASP A 45 16.19 -8.83 -0.55
C ASP A 45 16.22 -7.30 -0.36
N ASN A 46 16.38 -6.83 0.88
CA ASN A 46 16.36 -5.40 1.22
C ASN A 46 15.07 -4.66 0.82
N CYS A 47 13.96 -5.40 0.69
CA CYS A 47 12.65 -4.87 0.37
C CYS A 47 11.65 -5.17 1.49
N ILE A 48 10.80 -4.18 1.77
CA ILE A 48 9.60 -4.30 2.59
C ILE A 48 8.42 -4.33 1.63
N ILE A 49 7.75 -5.48 1.56
CA ILE A 49 6.69 -5.77 0.59
C ILE A 49 5.37 -5.89 1.34
N CYS A 50 4.39 -5.10 0.94
CA CYS A 50 3.03 -5.19 1.46
C CYS A 50 2.06 -5.51 0.34
N ASP A 51 1.47 -6.70 0.38
CA ASP A 51 0.43 -7.12 -0.56
C ASP A 51 -0.92 -6.52 -0.11
N LEU A 52 -1.62 -5.86 -1.03
CA LEU A 52 -2.96 -5.30 -0.78
C LEU A 52 -4.03 -6.31 -1.14
N THR A 53 -4.94 -6.61 -0.21
CA THR A 53 -6.08 -7.48 -0.48
C THR A 53 -7.11 -6.78 -1.37
N LYS A 54 -8.05 -7.55 -1.94
CA LYS A 54 -9.16 -6.98 -2.71
C LYS A 54 -9.96 -5.98 -1.86
N GLU A 55 -10.21 -6.33 -0.60
CA GLU A 55 -10.92 -5.48 0.36
C GLU A 55 -10.18 -4.17 0.60
N ASP A 56 -8.84 -4.21 0.78
CA ASP A 56 -8.04 -2.99 0.92
C ASP A 56 -8.21 -2.06 -0.29
N THR A 57 -8.20 -2.62 -1.50
CA THR A 57 -8.33 -1.82 -2.72
C THR A 57 -9.73 -1.24 -2.90
N LEU A 58 -10.78 -1.96 -2.50
CA LEU A 58 -12.19 -1.52 -2.60
C LEU A 58 -12.55 -0.40 -1.62
N LEU A 59 -11.74 -0.17 -0.57
CA LEU A 59 -11.96 0.94 0.35
C LEU A 59 -11.81 2.31 -0.33
N PHE A 60 -10.93 2.42 -1.33
CA PHE A 60 -10.65 3.67 -2.03
C PHE A 60 -11.59 3.90 -3.21
N GLN A 61 -11.91 5.16 -3.53
CA GLN A 61 -12.69 5.44 -4.74
C GLN A 61 -11.88 5.05 -5.99
N GLN A 62 -12.39 4.06 -6.74
CA GLN A 62 -11.77 3.57 -7.97
C GLN A 62 -12.41 4.23 -9.18
N ASN A 63 -11.63 4.47 -10.25
CA ASN A 63 -12.21 4.82 -11.54
C ASN A 63 -12.99 3.61 -12.09
N GLY A 64 -14.14 3.81 -12.73
CA GLY A 64 -14.78 2.79 -13.59
C GLY A 64 -15.34 1.56 -12.87
N ASP A 65 -16.55 1.71 -12.34
CA ASP A 65 -17.39 0.59 -11.89
C ASP A 65 -18.81 0.80 -12.42
N GLY A 66 -18.99 0.67 -13.74
CA GLY A 66 -20.29 0.73 -14.43
C GLY A 66 -21.16 2.01 -14.25
N LYS A 67 -20.70 3.00 -13.49
CA LYS A 67 -21.34 4.30 -13.25
C LYS A 67 -20.30 5.40 -13.50
N GLU A 68 -20.78 6.53 -14.04
CA GLU A 68 -20.02 7.67 -14.58
C GLU A 68 -18.52 7.70 -14.24
N ARG A 69 -17.67 7.69 -15.28
CA ARG A 69 -16.22 7.93 -15.15
C ARG A 69 -15.97 9.05 -14.14
N ILE A 70 -15.33 8.74 -13.01
CA ILE A 70 -14.92 9.75 -12.05
C ILE A 70 -13.90 10.65 -12.77
N PRO A 71 -14.17 11.97 -12.92
CA PRO A 71 -13.32 12.83 -13.75
C PRO A 71 -11.91 13.06 -13.18
N LYS A 72 -11.70 12.74 -11.89
CA LYS A 72 -10.41 12.82 -11.18
C LYS A 72 -10.29 11.65 -10.19
N PRO A 73 -9.38 10.67 -10.40
CA PRO A 73 -9.16 9.62 -9.42
C PRO A 73 -8.73 10.20 -8.06
N GLU A 74 -9.14 9.55 -6.98
CA GLU A 74 -8.78 9.97 -5.63
C GLU A 74 -7.26 9.84 -5.44
N ALA A 75 -6.64 10.91 -4.93
CA ALA A 75 -5.24 10.87 -4.56
C ALA A 75 -5.06 10.04 -3.29
N VAL A 76 -4.14 9.09 -3.34
CA VAL A 76 -3.76 8.25 -2.20
C VAL A 76 -2.33 8.55 -1.82
N PHE A 77 -2.09 8.66 -0.52
CA PHE A 77 -0.81 8.99 0.07
C PHE A 77 -0.27 7.79 0.83
N PHE A 78 1.02 7.52 0.67
CA PHE A 78 1.71 6.39 1.28
C PHE A 78 2.85 6.89 2.15
N GLN A 79 2.97 6.34 3.35
CA GLN A 79 4.13 6.56 4.20
C GLN A 79 4.46 5.30 4.99
N LEU A 80 5.72 4.91 4.98
CA LEU A 80 6.23 3.80 5.78
C LEU A 80 6.96 4.36 7.00
N TYR A 81 6.60 3.86 8.18
CA TYR A 81 7.30 4.06 9.44
C TYR A 81 7.94 2.75 9.87
N VAL A 82 9.22 2.80 10.21
CA VAL A 82 10.01 1.66 10.66
C VAL A 82 10.65 2.02 11.99
N THR A 83 10.36 1.24 13.02
CA THR A 83 11.01 1.34 14.33
C THR A 83 12.04 0.22 14.43
N LEU A 84 13.29 0.57 14.70
CA LEU A 84 14.37 -0.37 14.92
C LEU A 84 14.41 -0.82 16.39
N LYS A 85 15.09 -1.95 16.65
CA LYS A 85 15.26 -2.51 18.01
C LYS A 85 15.98 -1.58 18.99
N ASP A 86 16.80 -0.65 18.48
CA ASP A 86 17.50 0.35 19.29
C ASP A 86 16.61 1.56 19.64
N GLY A 87 15.35 1.58 19.18
CA GLY A 87 14.41 2.66 19.40
C GLY A 87 14.44 3.76 18.32
N THR A 88 15.35 3.68 17.36
CA THR A 88 15.39 4.62 16.22
C THR A 88 14.13 4.48 15.38
N VAL A 89 13.51 5.61 15.02
CA VAL A 89 12.33 5.66 14.16
C VAL A 89 12.70 6.32 12.82
N CYS A 90 12.52 5.56 11.75
CA CYS A 90 12.72 6.02 10.38
C CYS A 90 11.36 6.15 9.70
N ALA A 91 11.16 7.21 8.92
CA ALA A 91 9.97 7.40 8.11
C ALA A 91 10.34 7.77 6.68
N THR A 92 9.60 7.23 5.71
CA THR A 92 9.77 7.64 4.32
C THR A 92 9.19 9.04 4.10
N LYS A 93 9.60 9.67 2.99
CA LYS A 93 8.82 10.78 2.43
C LYS A 93 7.41 10.29 2.10
N ILE A 94 6.43 11.18 2.21
CA ILE A 94 5.07 10.89 1.79
C ILE A 94 5.04 10.81 0.26
N MET A 95 4.62 9.67 -0.27
CA MET A 95 4.43 9.48 -1.70
C MET A 95 2.97 9.68 -2.07
N LYS A 96 2.70 10.32 -3.20
CA LYS A 96 1.36 10.52 -3.74
C LYS A 96 1.17 9.64 -4.97
N SER A 97 0.09 8.88 -5.01
CA SER A 97 -0.38 8.14 -6.19
C SER A 97 -1.87 8.38 -6.43
N VAL A 98 -2.42 7.72 -7.44
CA VAL A 98 -3.84 7.70 -7.77
C VAL A 98 -4.30 6.25 -7.89
N VAL A 99 -5.49 5.94 -7.37
CA VAL A 99 -6.11 4.62 -7.56
C VAL A 99 -6.85 4.61 -8.89
N ASN A 100 -6.39 3.76 -9.80
CA ASN A 100 -7.07 3.52 -11.08
C ASN A 100 -8.08 2.38 -10.94
N ALA A 101 -8.94 2.23 -11.95
CA ALA A 101 -9.90 1.13 -12.06
C ALA A 101 -9.23 -0.23 -11.87
N LEU A 102 -9.85 -1.11 -11.07
CA LEU A 102 -9.64 -2.53 -11.25
C LEU A 102 -10.28 -2.91 -12.59
N LEU A 103 -9.48 -3.38 -13.55
CA LEU A 103 -10.01 -3.86 -14.82
C LEU A 103 -10.70 -5.22 -14.55
N GLU A 104 -12.03 -5.24 -14.55
CA GLU A 104 -12.78 -6.48 -14.75
C GLU A 104 -12.64 -6.88 -16.22
N VAL A 105 -12.28 -8.14 -16.48
CA VAL A 105 -12.35 -8.70 -17.83
C VAL A 105 -13.67 -9.48 -17.87
N GLU A 106 -14.59 -9.05 -18.74
CA GLU A 106 -15.84 -9.78 -19.04
C GLU A 106 -15.48 -11.21 -19.50
N GLU A 107 -16.16 -12.21 -18.93
CA GLU A 107 -16.11 -13.62 -19.38
C GLU A 107 -16.95 -13.84 -20.64
#